data_AF-A0A6V8LJ09-F1
#
_entry.id   AF-A0A6V8LJ09-F1
#
_cell.length_a   1.000
_cell.length_b   1.000
_cell.length_c   1.000
_cell.angle_alpha   90.00
_cell.angle_beta   90.00
_cell.angle_gamma   90.00
#
_symmetry.space_group_name_H-M   'P 1'
#
loop_
_entity.id
_entity.type
_entity.pdbx_description
1 polymer ?
#
loop_
_entity_poly.entity_id
_entity_poly.type
_entity_poly.pdbx_seq_one_letter_code
_entity_poly.pdbx_strand_id
1 'polypeptide(L)'
;MSAKRTKSLLAAGAVAALAVTALTVTTANAAAGCRVSYAVTSQWQSGFGASVAVTNLGDPISSWNLVWSFGAGQSITQIWNATHTQSGAQVTARNVSYNGSIATNATVSFGFNGAWAGSNPVPTAFTLNGTACTGGVTPTSAPPTSAAPTTPPPTTPPPTSPPPTGTLPSTLRWSSSGVLAGPKPDAAHSDIAAIKDYTVVRHNNAWQVYATTASPARGWNLVHFSFPDWPQANAATHTYLDTATPIGTGYRAAPHIFYFAPQNLWYMVYQTPLPTYSTSTDPSNPRSWTTPRNFIGSEPAIVTQNKGSGSWLDFWMICDSANCYLFSSDDNGHIYRSQTTMASFPNGFGNTVIALQDSNRFNLFEGSAVYKVGSGNQYLLLQEAIGSDGKRWYRSFTSSSLAGSWTPHLATEANPFARSNNVTFSGTAWTRDFSHGELIRAGNDQTVPLNPCQMRFLYQGMDPNASGDYIRLPWRMGLLTQTNSTC
;
A
#
# COMPACT_ATOMS: atom_id res chain seq x y z
N MET A 1 -92.99 17.04 -65.25
CA MET A 1 -92.89 18.45 -64.79
C MET A 1 -91.57 18.65 -64.03
N SER A 2 -91.28 19.88 -63.60
CA SER A 2 -90.09 20.35 -62.85
C SER A 2 -89.61 19.51 -61.65
N ALA A 3 -88.39 19.65 -61.11
CA ALA A 3 -87.10 20.20 -61.62
C ALA A 3 -85.97 20.13 -60.53
N LYS A 4 -84.69 20.20 -60.96
CA LYS A 4 -83.48 20.60 -60.17
C LYS A 4 -83.04 19.61 -59.03
N ARG A 5 -81.77 19.54 -58.58
CA ARG A 5 -80.52 20.25 -58.98
C ARG A 5 -79.24 19.41 -58.72
N THR A 6 -78.20 19.69 -59.52
CA THR A 6 -76.76 19.32 -59.45
C THR A 6 -76.08 19.83 -58.15
N LYS A 7 -74.89 19.40 -57.64
CA LYS A 7 -73.62 18.77 -58.13
C LYS A 7 -73.05 17.78 -57.07
N SER A 8 -72.30 16.70 -57.37
CA SER A 8 -70.85 16.57 -57.72
C SER A 8 -69.88 17.19 -56.68
N LEU A 9 -68.77 16.60 -56.21
CA LEU A 9 -68.00 15.32 -56.37
C LEU A 9 -67.09 15.18 -55.09
N LEU A 10 -66.26 14.17 -54.78
CA LEU A 10 -65.76 12.92 -55.41
C LEU A 10 -66.40 11.67 -54.68
N ALA A 11 -65.93 10.41 -54.48
CA ALA A 11 -64.68 9.60 -54.59
C ALA A 11 -63.49 9.95 -53.64
N ALA A 12 -62.62 9.04 -53.19
CA ALA A 12 -62.48 7.56 -53.32
C ALA A 12 -62.52 6.89 -51.90
N GLY A 13 -62.65 5.57 -51.68
CA GLY A 13 -62.30 4.38 -52.48
C GLY A 13 -61.00 3.77 -51.91
N ALA A 14 -61.00 3.00 -50.81
CA ALA A 14 -61.51 1.62 -50.63
C ALA A 14 -60.57 0.52 -51.17
N VAL A 15 -60.11 -0.36 -50.27
CA VAL A 15 -60.10 -1.85 -50.32
C VAL A 15 -59.26 -2.37 -49.16
N ALA A 16 -59.77 -3.37 -48.42
CA ALA A 16 -59.00 -4.09 -47.40
C ALA A 16 -58.26 -5.27 -48.03
N ALA A 17 -57.01 -5.50 -47.63
CA ALA A 17 -56.18 -6.62 -48.07
C ALA A 17 -55.75 -7.49 -46.87
N LEU A 18 -55.53 -8.78 -47.12
CA LEU A 18 -55.31 -9.79 -46.08
C LEU A 18 -54.07 -9.48 -45.23
N ALA A 19 -54.21 -9.61 -43.92
CA ALA A 19 -53.09 -9.48 -42.98
C ALA A 19 -52.15 -10.70 -43.09
N VAL A 20 -51.08 -10.55 -43.87
CA VAL A 20 -49.93 -11.47 -43.78
C VAL A 20 -49.28 -11.25 -42.42
N THR A 21 -49.31 -12.26 -41.55
CA THR A 21 -48.57 -12.26 -40.29
C THR A 21 -47.08 -12.37 -40.58
N ALA A 22 -46.44 -11.23 -40.86
CA ALA A 22 -45.00 -11.14 -40.88
C ALA A 22 -44.47 -11.55 -39.49
N LEU A 23 -43.68 -12.62 -39.46
CA LEU A 23 -42.82 -12.92 -38.33
C LEU A 23 -41.83 -11.76 -38.21
N THR A 24 -42.14 -10.80 -37.34
CA THR A 24 -41.14 -9.84 -36.87
C THR A 24 -40.08 -10.65 -36.13
N VAL A 25 -38.99 -10.97 -36.83
CA VAL A 25 -37.74 -11.35 -36.19
C VAL A 25 -37.36 -10.14 -35.35
N THR A 26 -37.74 -10.16 -34.08
CA THR A 26 -37.18 -9.26 -33.09
C THR A 26 -35.68 -9.49 -33.15
N THR A 27 -34.93 -8.49 -33.60
CA THR A 27 -33.48 -8.48 -33.44
C THR A 27 -33.22 -8.74 -31.97
N ALA A 28 -32.68 -9.91 -31.64
CA ALA A 28 -32.40 -10.25 -30.25
C ALA A 28 -31.56 -9.11 -29.67
N ASN A 29 -32.05 -8.48 -28.61
CA ASN A 29 -31.35 -7.36 -27.98
C ASN A 29 -29.94 -7.85 -27.67
N ALA A 30 -28.94 -7.34 -28.41
CA ALA A 30 -27.59 -7.84 -28.33
C ALA A 30 -27.13 -7.69 -26.89
N ALA A 31 -26.94 -8.82 -26.19
CA ALA A 31 -26.54 -8.83 -24.79
C ALA A 31 -25.30 -7.95 -24.66
N ALA A 32 -25.27 -7.09 -23.63
CA ALA A 32 -24.19 -6.13 -23.45
C ALA A 32 -22.88 -6.91 -23.34
N GLY A 33 -22.06 -6.93 -24.38
CA GLY A 33 -21.01 -7.94 -24.51
C GLY A 33 -19.95 -7.79 -23.41
N CYS A 34 -19.56 -6.55 -23.16
CA CYS A 34 -18.55 -6.19 -22.18
C CYS A 34 -18.50 -4.67 -21.98
N ARG A 35 -17.97 -4.26 -20.83
CA ARG A 35 -17.34 -2.94 -20.62
C ARG A 35 -15.84 -3.14 -20.54
N VAL A 36 -15.05 -2.27 -21.14
CA VAL A 36 -13.58 -2.31 -21.06
C VAL A 36 -13.04 -0.99 -20.53
N SER A 37 -12.24 -1.05 -19.46
CA SER A 37 -11.39 0.06 -19.05
C SER A 37 -9.98 -0.21 -19.55
N TYR A 38 -9.41 0.73 -20.32
CA TYR A 38 -8.01 0.67 -20.76
C TYR A 38 -7.33 1.93 -20.28
N ALA A 39 -6.33 1.78 -19.42
CA ALA A 39 -5.53 2.90 -18.92
C ALA A 39 -4.06 2.72 -19.31
N VAL A 40 -3.45 3.72 -19.94
CA VAL A 40 -1.99 3.86 -20.02
C VAL A 40 -1.53 4.32 -18.64
N THR A 41 -0.93 3.41 -17.87
CA THR A 41 -0.56 3.64 -16.46
C THR A 41 0.77 4.38 -16.32
N SER A 42 1.64 4.28 -17.32
CA SER A 42 2.90 5.03 -17.41
C SER A 42 3.34 5.11 -18.87
N GLN A 43 4.13 6.13 -19.22
CA GLN A 43 4.69 6.29 -20.56
C GLN A 43 6.08 6.93 -20.50
N TRP A 44 7.00 6.42 -21.30
CA TRP A 44 8.37 6.91 -21.49
C TRP A 44 8.71 6.94 -22.99
N GLN A 45 9.90 7.43 -23.34
CA GLN A 45 10.25 7.84 -24.71
C GLN A 45 10.20 6.75 -25.80
N SER A 46 10.15 5.46 -25.43
CA SER A 46 10.06 4.31 -26.35
C SER A 46 9.04 3.24 -25.94
N GLY A 47 8.33 3.44 -24.83
CA GLY A 47 7.43 2.43 -24.28
C GLY A 47 6.39 2.98 -23.31
N PHE A 48 5.47 2.12 -22.91
CA PHE A 48 4.37 2.43 -22.01
C PHE A 48 3.94 1.20 -21.20
N GLY A 49 3.39 1.43 -20.00
CA GLY A 49 2.63 0.44 -19.25
C GLY A 49 1.13 0.64 -19.52
N ALA A 50 0.38 -0.44 -19.63
CA ALA A 50 -1.08 -0.42 -19.76
C ALA A 50 -1.75 -1.45 -18.84
N SER A 51 -2.92 -1.07 -18.33
CA SER A 51 -3.83 -1.93 -17.56
C SER A 51 -5.16 -2.04 -18.29
N VAL A 52 -5.69 -3.26 -18.41
CA VAL A 52 -6.95 -3.56 -19.10
C VAL A 52 -7.85 -4.35 -18.15
N ALA A 53 -9.02 -3.78 -17.86
CA ALA A 53 -10.06 -4.45 -17.07
C ALA A 53 -11.28 -4.71 -17.96
N VAL A 54 -11.77 -5.96 -17.96
CA VAL A 54 -12.89 -6.42 -18.78
C VAL A 54 -14.01 -6.89 -17.86
N THR A 55 -15.10 -6.11 -17.80
CA THR A 55 -16.33 -6.49 -17.10
C THR A 55 -17.25 -7.22 -18.07
N ASN A 56 -17.63 -8.46 -17.74
CA ASN A 56 -18.67 -9.17 -18.49
C ASN A 56 -20.05 -8.57 -18.13
N LEU A 57 -20.85 -8.20 -19.12
CA LEU A 57 -22.21 -7.67 -18.91
C LEU A 57 -23.31 -8.58 -19.53
N GLY A 58 -22.92 -9.74 -20.08
CA GLY A 58 -23.81 -10.80 -20.55
C GLY A 58 -23.76 -12.04 -19.64
N ASP A 59 -24.13 -13.19 -20.19
CA ASP A 59 -24.13 -14.47 -19.47
C ASP A 59 -22.73 -14.88 -18.98
N PRO A 60 -22.61 -15.68 -17.90
CA PRO A 60 -21.32 -16.14 -17.38
C PRO A 60 -20.49 -16.90 -18.43
N ILE A 61 -19.24 -16.47 -18.64
CA ILE A 61 -18.28 -17.14 -19.53
C ILE A 61 -17.23 -17.91 -18.72
N SER A 62 -16.75 -19.04 -19.25
CA SER A 62 -15.73 -19.93 -18.64
C SER A 62 -14.32 -19.72 -19.21
N SER A 63 -14.20 -18.99 -20.31
CA SER A 63 -12.94 -18.56 -20.93
C SER A 63 -13.15 -17.22 -21.62
N TRP A 64 -12.06 -16.46 -21.79
CA TRP A 64 -12.14 -15.15 -22.44
C TRP A 64 -10.99 -14.89 -23.43
N ASN A 65 -11.36 -14.20 -24.50
CA ASN A 65 -10.52 -13.78 -25.60
C ASN A 65 -10.90 -12.34 -25.96
N LEU A 66 -10.08 -11.36 -25.53
CA LEU A 66 -10.25 -9.95 -25.85
C LEU A 66 -9.43 -9.58 -27.08
N VAL A 67 -10.06 -8.94 -28.08
CA VAL A 67 -9.38 -8.45 -29.29
C VAL A 67 -9.52 -6.94 -29.42
N TRP A 68 -8.43 -6.26 -29.79
CA TRP A 68 -8.42 -4.85 -30.17
C TRP A 68 -7.38 -4.58 -31.26
N SER A 69 -7.29 -3.33 -31.73
CA SER A 69 -6.21 -2.88 -32.60
C SER A 69 -5.53 -1.63 -32.06
N PHE A 70 -4.21 -1.55 -32.20
CA PHE A 70 -3.41 -0.35 -31.93
C PHE A 70 -3.49 0.65 -33.09
N GLY A 71 -3.48 1.95 -32.78
CA GLY A 71 -3.71 3.02 -33.76
C GLY A 71 -2.45 3.59 -34.44
N ALA A 72 -1.27 3.43 -33.85
CA ALA A 72 -0.01 4.06 -34.30
C ALA A 72 1.19 3.11 -34.22
N GLY A 73 1.01 1.84 -34.61
CA GLY A 73 2.11 0.87 -34.70
C GLY A 73 2.69 0.42 -33.35
N GLN A 74 1.97 0.59 -32.25
CA GLN A 74 2.39 0.09 -30.94
C GLN A 74 2.47 -1.45 -30.92
N SER A 75 3.33 -2.00 -30.08
CA SER A 75 3.48 -3.45 -29.90
C SER A 75 3.59 -3.86 -28.44
N ILE A 76 3.05 -5.02 -28.06
CA ILE A 76 3.26 -5.58 -26.72
C ILE A 76 4.68 -6.17 -26.63
N THR A 77 5.39 -5.87 -25.53
CA THR A 77 6.72 -6.42 -25.23
C THR A 77 6.69 -7.42 -24.07
N GLN A 78 5.77 -7.26 -23.12
CA GLN A 78 5.56 -8.20 -22.00
C GLN A 78 4.11 -8.10 -21.51
N ILE A 79 3.44 -9.22 -21.24
CA ILE A 79 2.08 -9.27 -20.69
C ILE A 79 2.03 -10.12 -19.42
N TRP A 80 1.13 -9.80 -18.49
CA TRP A 80 0.86 -10.57 -17.27
C TRP A 80 -0.65 -10.73 -17.03
N ASN A 81 -1.03 -11.80 -16.33
CA ASN A 81 -2.41 -12.27 -16.11
C ASN A 81 -3.20 -12.60 -17.39
N ALA A 82 -2.52 -12.68 -18.53
CA ALA A 82 -3.05 -13.06 -19.83
C ALA A 82 -1.92 -13.65 -20.69
N THR A 83 -2.29 -14.42 -21.71
CA THR A 83 -1.41 -14.67 -22.87
C THR A 83 -1.80 -13.73 -24.00
N HIS A 84 -0.92 -13.46 -24.97
CA HIS A 84 -1.28 -12.67 -26.14
C HIS A 84 -0.67 -13.21 -27.44
N THR A 85 -1.32 -12.87 -28.55
CA THR A 85 -0.70 -12.82 -29.88
C THR A 85 -0.94 -11.44 -30.47
N GLN A 86 -0.01 -10.95 -31.29
CA GLN A 86 -0.16 -9.72 -32.05
C GLN A 86 0.21 -9.98 -33.51
N SER A 87 -0.60 -9.45 -34.44
CA SER A 87 -0.33 -9.49 -35.88
C SER A 87 -0.58 -8.11 -36.48
N GLY A 88 0.52 -7.43 -36.86
CA GLY A 88 0.48 -6.01 -37.20
C GLY A 88 -0.12 -5.19 -36.07
N ALA A 89 -1.20 -4.45 -36.37
CA ALA A 89 -1.92 -3.64 -35.39
C ALA A 89 -2.86 -4.45 -34.46
N GLN A 90 -3.30 -5.65 -34.84
CA GLN A 90 -4.32 -6.40 -34.10
C GLN A 90 -3.68 -7.20 -32.96
N VAL A 91 -4.21 -7.05 -31.74
CA VAL A 91 -3.83 -7.82 -30.56
C VAL A 91 -5.00 -8.72 -30.14
N THR A 92 -4.68 -9.97 -29.79
CA THR A 92 -5.60 -10.89 -29.11
C THR A 92 -5.00 -11.28 -27.77
N ALA A 93 -5.65 -10.88 -26.67
CA ALA A 93 -5.31 -11.34 -25.32
C ALA A 93 -6.28 -12.44 -24.88
N ARG A 94 -5.76 -13.48 -24.21
CA ARG A 94 -6.53 -14.66 -23.76
C ARG A 94 -6.26 -14.96 -22.28
N ASN A 95 -7.25 -15.56 -21.63
CA ASN A 95 -7.11 -15.99 -20.25
C ASN A 95 -5.94 -16.96 -20.02
N VAL A 96 -5.41 -16.94 -18.79
CA VAL A 96 -4.55 -18.00 -18.25
C VAL A 96 -5.41 -19.01 -17.47
N SER A 97 -4.81 -20.11 -17.02
CA SER A 97 -5.54 -21.25 -16.43
C SER A 97 -6.43 -20.91 -15.23
N TYR A 98 -6.05 -19.90 -14.43
CA TYR A 98 -6.74 -19.55 -13.20
C TYR A 98 -7.80 -18.43 -13.34
N ASN A 99 -7.90 -17.76 -14.50
CA ASN A 99 -8.77 -16.57 -14.66
C ASN A 99 -9.70 -16.60 -15.88
N GLY A 100 -10.01 -17.78 -16.42
CA GLY A 100 -10.93 -17.93 -17.56
C GLY A 100 -12.39 -17.55 -17.24
N SER A 101 -12.85 -17.85 -16.03
CA SER A 101 -14.25 -17.64 -15.64
C SER A 101 -14.55 -16.18 -15.32
N ILE A 102 -15.51 -15.57 -16.02
CA ILE A 102 -16.09 -14.26 -15.70
C ILE A 102 -17.61 -14.37 -15.62
N ALA A 103 -18.16 -14.35 -14.41
CA ALA A 103 -19.60 -14.26 -14.18
C ALA A 103 -20.17 -12.91 -14.65
N THR A 104 -21.48 -12.82 -14.84
CA THR A 104 -22.18 -11.56 -15.14
C THR A 104 -21.85 -10.49 -14.08
N ASN A 105 -21.50 -9.28 -14.53
CA ASN A 105 -20.96 -8.16 -13.76
C ASN A 105 -19.61 -8.40 -13.04
N ALA A 106 -19.02 -9.59 -13.11
CA ALA A 106 -17.64 -9.80 -12.67
C ALA A 106 -16.65 -9.18 -13.66
N THR A 107 -15.44 -8.88 -13.16
CA THR A 107 -14.37 -8.23 -13.94
C THR A 107 -13.07 -9.01 -13.80
N VAL A 108 -12.39 -9.26 -14.92
CA VAL A 108 -10.99 -9.73 -14.95
C VAL A 108 -10.08 -8.57 -15.33
N SER A 109 -8.86 -8.54 -14.81
CA SER A 109 -7.86 -7.53 -15.15
C SER A 109 -6.53 -8.15 -15.52
N PHE A 110 -5.92 -7.63 -16.59
CA PHE A 110 -4.57 -7.96 -17.03
C PHE A 110 -3.80 -6.68 -17.35
N GLY A 111 -2.48 -6.79 -17.54
CA GLY A 111 -1.65 -5.63 -17.86
C GLY A 111 -0.48 -6.03 -18.75
N PHE A 112 0.10 -5.03 -19.41
CA PHE A 112 1.24 -5.23 -20.29
C PHE A 112 2.15 -4.01 -20.36
N ASN A 113 3.41 -4.25 -20.70
CA ASN A 113 4.31 -3.25 -21.24
C ASN A 113 4.26 -3.32 -22.77
N GLY A 114 4.32 -2.17 -23.43
CA GLY A 114 4.40 -2.07 -24.88
C GLY A 114 5.43 -1.05 -25.34
N ALA A 115 5.85 -1.16 -26.60
CA ALA A 115 6.65 -0.17 -27.31
C ALA A 115 5.75 0.73 -28.18
N TRP A 116 6.18 1.98 -28.41
CA TRP A 116 5.50 2.93 -29.29
C TRP A 116 6.52 3.83 -30.00
N ALA A 117 6.12 4.45 -31.10
CA ALA A 117 6.92 5.44 -31.82
C ALA A 117 6.02 6.58 -32.34
N GLY A 118 6.43 7.83 -32.15
CA GLY A 118 5.71 9.02 -32.64
C GLY A 118 4.44 9.37 -31.85
N SER A 119 3.53 8.42 -31.61
CA SER A 119 2.35 8.61 -30.76
C SER A 119 1.87 7.30 -30.11
N ASN A 120 1.05 7.40 -29.06
CA ASN A 120 0.48 6.26 -28.33
C ASN A 120 -1.05 6.45 -28.11
N PRO A 121 -1.88 6.42 -29.18
CA PRO A 121 -3.33 6.54 -29.06
C PRO A 121 -3.92 5.30 -28.36
N VAL A 122 -4.84 5.54 -27.43
CA VAL A 122 -5.53 4.50 -26.67
C VAL A 122 -6.58 3.80 -27.57
N PRO A 123 -6.66 2.45 -27.59
CA PRO A 123 -7.70 1.74 -28.32
C PRO A 123 -9.12 2.07 -27.81
N THR A 124 -10.06 2.30 -28.72
CA THR A 124 -11.44 2.68 -28.41
C THR A 124 -12.47 1.59 -28.74
N ALA A 125 -12.06 0.50 -29.40
CA ALA A 125 -12.92 -0.60 -29.82
C ALA A 125 -12.32 -1.95 -29.38
N PHE A 126 -13.17 -2.78 -28.77
CA PHE A 126 -12.81 -4.10 -28.24
C PHE A 126 -13.91 -5.12 -28.55
N THR A 127 -13.53 -6.38 -28.75
CA THR A 127 -14.46 -7.51 -28.74
C THR A 127 -14.05 -8.57 -27.72
N LEU A 128 -15.02 -9.14 -27.01
CA LEU A 128 -14.87 -10.24 -26.07
C LEU A 128 -15.53 -11.48 -26.67
N ASN A 129 -14.77 -12.55 -26.87
CA ASN A 129 -15.23 -13.80 -27.50
C ASN A 129 -15.94 -13.58 -28.85
N GLY A 130 -15.53 -12.55 -29.60
CA GLY A 130 -16.12 -12.14 -30.87
C GLY A 130 -17.27 -11.12 -30.78
N THR A 131 -17.84 -10.90 -29.59
CA THR A 131 -18.93 -9.92 -29.36
C THR A 131 -18.37 -8.54 -29.04
N ALA A 132 -18.90 -7.47 -29.62
CA ALA A 132 -18.42 -6.11 -29.38
C ALA A 132 -18.74 -5.60 -27.96
N CYS A 133 -17.80 -4.87 -27.35
CA CYS A 133 -17.97 -4.27 -26.03
C CYS A 133 -18.83 -3.00 -26.08
N THR A 134 -20.15 -3.18 -26.07
CA THR A 134 -21.15 -2.10 -26.09
C THR A 134 -21.39 -1.42 -24.74
N GLY A 135 -20.88 -1.98 -23.64
CA GLY A 135 -21.04 -1.45 -22.27
C GLY A 135 -20.24 -0.18 -21.98
N GLY A 136 -19.66 0.45 -22.99
CA GLY A 136 -18.73 1.56 -22.88
C GLY A 136 -17.28 1.09 -22.81
N VAL A 137 -16.42 1.85 -23.49
CA VAL A 137 -14.96 1.76 -23.38
C VAL A 137 -14.48 3.03 -22.69
N THR A 138 -13.69 2.89 -21.62
CA THR A 138 -13.10 4.02 -20.91
C THR A 138 -11.60 4.09 -21.22
N PRO A 139 -11.18 4.84 -22.26
CA PRO A 139 -9.78 5.07 -22.55
C PRO A 139 -9.21 6.18 -21.66
N THR A 140 -8.17 5.87 -20.88
CA THR A 140 -7.43 6.86 -20.09
C THR A 140 -5.98 6.91 -20.56
N SER A 141 -5.56 8.04 -21.12
CA SER A 141 -4.16 8.33 -21.42
C SER A 141 -3.41 8.77 -20.16
N ALA A 142 -2.12 8.45 -20.05
CA ALA A 142 -1.25 9.05 -19.05
C ALA A 142 -1.20 10.59 -19.20
N PRO A 143 -0.92 11.35 -18.12
CA PRO A 143 -0.72 12.80 -18.21
C PRO A 143 0.40 13.15 -19.20
N PRO A 144 0.24 14.20 -20.03
CA PRO A 144 1.27 14.58 -20.98
C PRO A 144 2.51 15.12 -20.27
N THR A 145 3.69 14.62 -20.64
CA THR A 145 4.98 15.22 -20.28
C THR A 145 5.10 16.58 -20.96
N SER A 146 4.81 17.65 -20.23
CA SER A 146 4.95 19.02 -20.72
C SER A 146 6.39 19.35 -21.13
N ALA A 147 6.54 20.13 -22.19
CA ALA A 147 7.81 20.78 -22.51
C ALA A 147 8.22 21.78 -21.42
N ALA A 148 9.52 22.07 -21.35
CA ALA A 148 10.10 22.92 -20.31
C ALA A 148 9.72 24.40 -20.45
N PRO A 149 9.48 25.14 -19.34
CA PRO A 149 9.29 26.59 -19.37
C PRO A 149 10.53 27.34 -19.88
N THR A 150 10.31 28.41 -20.65
CA THR A 150 11.38 29.24 -21.25
C THR A 150 11.81 30.44 -20.39
N THR A 151 11.20 30.63 -19.22
CA THR A 151 11.68 31.59 -18.21
C THR A 151 12.99 31.09 -17.58
N PRO A 152 14.05 31.90 -17.48
CA PRO A 152 15.26 31.52 -16.77
C PRO A 152 14.95 31.08 -15.33
N PRO A 153 15.41 29.90 -14.88
CA PRO A 153 15.27 29.49 -13.49
C PRO A 153 15.96 30.48 -12.55
N PRO A 154 15.52 30.59 -11.28
CA PRO A 154 16.39 31.15 -10.24
C PRO A 154 17.72 30.37 -10.24
N THR A 155 18.85 31.08 -10.24
CA THR A 155 20.18 30.51 -10.48
C THR A 155 20.74 29.66 -9.34
N THR A 156 19.94 29.43 -8.31
CA THR A 156 20.17 28.46 -7.24
C THR A 156 19.19 27.29 -7.40
N PRO A 157 19.67 26.07 -7.72
CA PRO A 157 18.84 24.88 -7.62
C PRO A 157 18.27 24.72 -6.20
N PRO A 158 17.06 24.17 -6.03
CA PRO A 158 16.73 23.46 -4.81
C PRO A 158 17.83 22.42 -4.57
N PRO A 159 18.33 22.22 -3.35
CA PRO A 159 19.44 21.31 -3.12
C PRO A 159 19.02 19.87 -3.40
N THR A 160 19.27 19.41 -4.63
CA THR A 160 19.45 17.99 -4.94
C THR A 160 20.74 17.55 -4.27
N SER A 161 20.67 17.33 -2.96
CA SER A 161 21.70 16.60 -2.24
C SER A 161 21.98 15.31 -3.01
N PRO A 162 23.23 14.96 -3.32
CA PRO A 162 23.53 13.64 -3.88
C PRO A 162 22.96 12.56 -2.94
N PRO A 163 22.57 11.38 -3.47
CA PRO A 163 22.07 10.28 -2.64
C PRO A 163 23.03 10.06 -1.47
N PRO A 164 22.55 10.15 -0.21
CA PRO A 164 23.42 10.43 0.93
C PRO A 164 24.51 9.36 1.06
N THR A 165 25.76 9.79 0.85
CA THR A 165 26.95 8.93 0.81
C THR A 165 27.46 8.53 2.20
N GLY A 166 26.57 8.56 3.20
CA GLY A 166 26.87 8.14 4.56
C GLY A 166 26.88 6.63 4.69
N THR A 167 27.77 6.10 5.53
CA THR A 167 27.67 4.74 6.07
C THR A 167 26.88 4.76 7.38
N LEU A 168 26.30 3.63 7.77
CA LEU A 168 25.74 3.50 9.11
C LEU A 168 26.86 3.66 10.17
N PRO A 169 26.66 4.47 11.22
CA PRO A 169 27.71 4.75 12.19
C PRO A 169 27.89 3.59 13.18
N SER A 170 29.14 3.31 13.57
CA SER A 170 29.49 2.22 14.50
C SER A 170 29.09 2.46 15.96
N THR A 171 28.59 3.66 16.28
CA THR A 171 27.95 4.03 17.54
C THR A 171 26.86 5.06 17.25
N LEU A 172 25.81 5.13 18.07
CA LEU A 172 24.80 6.19 17.99
C LEU A 172 24.69 6.97 19.30
N ARG A 173 24.40 8.26 19.16
CA ARG A 173 23.97 9.15 20.25
C ARG A 173 22.73 9.90 19.79
N TRP A 174 21.77 10.06 20.69
CA TRP A 174 20.50 10.71 20.41
C TRP A 174 20.22 11.83 21.41
N SER A 175 19.48 12.84 20.97
CA SER A 175 18.71 13.72 21.84
C SER A 175 17.22 13.45 21.62
N SER A 176 16.48 13.19 22.69
CA SER A 176 15.04 12.99 22.69
C SER A 176 14.29 14.30 22.94
N SER A 177 13.17 14.46 22.25
CA SER A 177 12.11 15.38 22.64
C SER A 177 11.52 15.02 24.03
N GLY A 178 10.73 15.95 24.58
CA GLY A 178 9.66 15.60 25.51
C GLY A 178 8.54 14.80 24.83
N VAL A 179 7.42 14.59 25.53
CA VAL A 179 6.21 14.02 24.92
C VAL A 179 5.69 14.94 23.82
N LEU A 180 5.55 14.41 22.60
CA LEU A 180 5.03 15.12 21.43
C LEU A 180 3.55 14.90 21.18
N ALA A 181 3.00 13.74 21.57
CA ALA A 181 1.57 13.45 21.48
C ALA A 181 1.16 12.37 22.50
N GLY A 182 -0.13 12.37 22.85
CA GLY A 182 -0.77 11.36 23.70
C GLY A 182 -2.18 11.05 23.20
N PRO A 183 -2.92 10.17 23.89
CA PRO A 183 -4.29 9.82 23.52
C PRO A 183 -5.23 11.03 23.63
N LYS A 184 -6.28 11.06 22.80
CA LYS A 184 -7.34 12.08 22.81
C LYS A 184 -8.72 11.44 22.88
N PRO A 185 -9.15 10.95 24.06
CA PRO A 185 -10.46 10.32 24.23
C PRO A 185 -11.60 11.21 23.73
N ASP A 186 -12.57 10.60 23.06
CA ASP A 186 -13.84 11.22 22.66
C ASP A 186 -15.04 10.43 23.23
N ALA A 187 -16.26 10.77 22.80
CA ALA A 187 -17.48 10.12 23.29
C ALA A 187 -17.62 8.62 22.92
N ALA A 188 -16.98 8.18 21.84
CA ALA A 188 -16.88 6.76 21.48
C ALA A 188 -15.64 6.12 22.15
N HIS A 189 -14.53 6.83 22.23
CA HIS A 189 -13.21 6.31 22.61
C HIS A 189 -12.76 6.80 24.01
N SER A 190 -13.69 6.84 24.96
CA SER A 190 -13.53 7.52 26.25
C SER A 190 -12.45 6.96 27.19
N ASP A 191 -11.94 5.75 26.92
CA ASP A 191 -11.00 5.03 27.79
C ASP A 191 -9.62 4.77 27.18
N ILE A 192 -9.27 5.40 26.04
CA ILE A 192 -7.95 5.21 25.43
C ILE A 192 -6.84 5.68 26.39
N ALA A 193 -6.07 4.72 26.91
CA ALA A 193 -4.96 4.94 27.83
C ALA A 193 -3.68 5.42 27.12
N ALA A 194 -3.50 5.04 25.85
CA ALA A 194 -2.29 5.33 25.08
C ALA A 194 -2.49 5.34 23.57
N ILE A 195 -1.53 5.98 22.90
CA ILE A 195 -1.21 5.77 21.48
C ILE A 195 0.18 5.12 21.39
N LYS A 196 0.35 4.22 20.43
CA LYS A 196 1.45 3.25 20.35
C LYS A 196 1.87 2.95 18.90
N ASP A 197 3.00 2.27 18.74
CA ASP A 197 3.40 1.55 17.52
C ASP A 197 3.30 2.42 16.24
N TYR A 198 4.19 3.41 16.14
CA TYR A 198 4.06 4.50 15.16
C TYR A 198 4.63 4.15 13.79
N THR A 199 3.87 4.49 12.74
CA THR A 199 4.39 4.68 11.37
C THR A 199 4.16 6.12 10.91
N VAL A 200 5.11 6.65 10.13
CA VAL A 200 5.17 8.07 9.76
C VAL A 200 5.74 8.30 8.37
N VAL A 201 5.09 9.18 7.61
CA VAL A 201 5.60 9.71 6.32
C VAL A 201 5.42 11.22 6.23
N ARG A 202 6.16 11.86 5.31
CA ARG A 202 5.92 13.24 4.89
C ARG A 202 5.08 13.23 3.61
N HIS A 203 3.86 13.76 3.66
CA HIS A 203 2.96 13.86 2.49
C HIS A 203 2.09 15.12 2.57
N ASN A 204 1.84 15.77 1.43
CA ASN A 204 1.07 17.02 1.31
C ASN A 204 1.52 18.13 2.29
N ASN A 205 2.85 18.26 2.44
CA ASN A 205 3.52 19.15 3.40
C ASN A 205 3.07 19.01 4.88
N ALA A 206 2.62 17.82 5.27
CA ALA A 206 2.40 17.45 6.66
C ALA A 206 3.06 16.11 6.98
N TRP A 207 3.33 15.89 8.26
CA TRP A 207 3.54 14.54 8.77
C TRP A 207 2.19 13.82 8.80
N GLN A 208 2.14 12.62 8.25
CA GLN A 208 1.01 11.70 8.41
C GLN A 208 1.48 10.61 9.37
N VAL A 209 0.88 10.55 10.57
CA VAL A 209 1.20 9.53 11.57
C VAL A 209 0.00 8.60 11.71
N TYR A 210 0.26 7.30 11.67
CA TYR A 210 -0.68 6.26 12.06
C TYR A 210 -0.11 5.50 13.25
N ALA A 211 -0.98 5.13 14.19
CA ALA A 211 -0.62 4.55 15.47
C ALA A 211 -1.68 3.54 15.94
N THR A 212 -1.28 2.56 16.75
CA THR A 212 -2.20 1.74 17.55
C THR A 212 -2.84 2.60 18.66
N THR A 213 -4.12 2.40 18.96
CA THR A 213 -4.80 2.91 20.15
C THR A 213 -4.95 1.82 21.19
N ALA A 214 -4.65 2.11 22.46
CA ALA A 214 -4.83 1.18 23.58
C ALA A 214 -6.08 1.54 24.40
N SER A 215 -7.14 0.73 24.32
CA SER A 215 -8.38 0.90 25.09
C SER A 215 -8.63 -0.35 25.95
N PRO A 216 -8.60 -0.25 27.30
CA PRO A 216 -8.85 -1.40 28.17
C PRO A 216 -10.21 -2.08 27.99
N ALA A 217 -11.24 -1.36 27.51
CA ALA A 217 -12.58 -1.93 27.25
C ALA A 217 -12.80 -2.34 25.78
N ARG A 218 -12.06 -1.79 24.81
CA ARG A 218 -12.26 -2.04 23.36
C ARG A 218 -11.12 -2.82 22.69
N GLY A 219 -10.02 -3.04 23.40
CA GLY A 219 -8.81 -3.68 22.87
C GLY A 219 -7.93 -2.68 22.11
N TRP A 220 -7.37 -3.14 20.98
CA TRP A 220 -6.49 -2.33 20.13
C TRP A 220 -7.14 -2.04 18.78
N ASN A 221 -7.08 -0.78 18.34
CA ASN A 221 -7.47 -0.34 17.00
C ASN A 221 -6.44 0.69 16.50
N LEU A 222 -6.74 1.47 15.45
CA LEU A 222 -5.81 2.40 14.84
C LEU A 222 -6.34 3.85 14.87
N VAL A 223 -5.41 4.81 14.90
CA VAL A 223 -5.69 6.25 14.80
C VAL A 223 -4.77 6.91 13.77
N HIS A 224 -5.31 7.88 13.05
CA HIS A 224 -4.57 8.83 12.21
C HIS A 224 -4.51 10.19 12.87
N PHE A 225 -3.37 10.88 12.77
CA PHE A 225 -3.28 12.31 13.03
C PHE A 225 -2.20 12.95 12.15
N SER A 226 -2.38 14.23 11.80
CA SER A 226 -1.48 14.94 10.90
C SER A 226 -1.17 16.36 11.36
N PHE A 227 0.06 16.80 11.10
CA PHE A 227 0.57 18.09 11.58
C PHE A 227 1.69 18.63 10.66
N PRO A 228 1.80 19.97 10.47
CA PRO A 228 2.81 20.54 9.58
C PRO A 228 4.24 20.45 10.15
N ASP A 229 4.43 20.58 11.46
CA ASP A 229 5.73 20.33 12.14
C ASP A 229 5.56 19.79 13.58
N TRP A 230 6.63 19.18 14.11
CA TRP A 230 6.64 18.45 15.38
C TRP A 230 6.09 19.19 16.61
N PRO A 231 6.30 20.52 16.81
CA PRO A 231 5.70 21.24 17.94
C PRO A 231 4.17 21.25 17.92
N GLN A 232 3.54 20.97 16.78
CA GLN A 232 2.08 20.94 16.60
C GLN A 232 1.49 19.53 16.72
N ALA A 233 2.31 18.49 16.93
CA ALA A 233 1.85 17.11 17.04
C ALA A 233 0.78 16.92 18.14
N ASN A 234 0.98 17.50 19.32
CA ASN A 234 0.00 17.42 20.41
C ASN A 234 -1.30 18.21 20.12
N ALA A 235 -1.30 19.12 19.14
CA ALA A 235 -2.50 19.84 18.72
C ALA A 235 -3.31 19.07 17.65
N ALA A 236 -2.67 18.18 16.88
CA ALA A 236 -3.28 17.45 15.76
C ALA A 236 -4.60 16.74 16.12
N THR A 237 -5.62 16.85 15.27
CA THR A 237 -6.90 16.15 15.49
C THR A 237 -6.72 14.66 15.21
N HIS A 238 -7.21 13.81 16.11
CA HIS A 238 -7.22 12.37 15.93
C HIS A 238 -8.43 11.95 15.09
N THR A 239 -8.21 11.04 14.15
CA THR A 239 -9.27 10.32 13.42
C THR A 239 -9.15 8.84 13.72
N TYR A 240 -10.16 8.27 14.40
CA TYR A 240 -10.19 6.86 14.78
C TYR A 240 -10.68 5.99 13.62
N LEU A 241 -9.93 4.93 13.29
CA LEU A 241 -10.09 4.22 12.02
C LEU A 241 -11.25 3.21 12.02
N ASP A 242 -11.69 2.76 13.19
CA ASP A 242 -12.86 1.90 13.37
C ASP A 242 -14.20 2.55 13.03
N THR A 243 -14.29 3.86 13.26
CA THR A 243 -15.51 4.66 13.24
C THR A 243 -15.54 5.63 12.06
N ALA A 244 -14.38 6.10 11.59
CA ALA A 244 -14.28 7.02 10.45
C ALA A 244 -13.98 6.34 9.10
N THR A 245 -13.59 5.06 9.07
CA THR A 245 -13.03 4.42 7.86
C THR A 245 -13.50 2.97 7.63
N PRO A 246 -13.45 2.46 6.40
CA PRO A 246 -13.71 1.04 6.08
C PRO A 246 -12.81 -0.01 6.78
N ILE A 247 -11.72 0.36 7.45
CA ILE A 247 -10.89 -0.58 8.25
C ILE A 247 -11.72 -1.20 9.41
N GLY A 248 -12.61 -0.40 9.99
CA GLY A 248 -13.65 -0.87 10.91
C GLY A 248 -13.18 -1.37 12.27
N THR A 249 -14.17 -1.71 13.10
CA THR A 249 -14.01 -2.17 14.48
C THR A 249 -13.30 -3.52 14.63
N GLY A 250 -12.87 -3.82 15.86
CA GLY A 250 -12.17 -5.06 16.22
C GLY A 250 -10.67 -4.85 16.36
N TYR A 251 -9.91 -5.93 16.56
CA TYR A 251 -8.48 -5.85 16.77
C TYR A 251 -7.75 -5.39 15.50
N ARG A 252 -7.03 -4.26 15.59
CA ARG A 252 -5.98 -3.82 14.65
C ARG A 252 -4.84 -3.20 15.47
N ALA A 253 -3.58 -3.48 15.12
CA ALA A 253 -2.40 -2.89 15.76
C ALA A 253 -1.17 -2.93 14.82
N ALA A 254 -0.10 -2.26 15.23
CA ALA A 254 1.20 -2.15 14.54
C ALA A 254 1.06 -1.74 13.06
N PRO A 255 0.54 -0.53 12.79
CA PRO A 255 0.44 -0.01 11.43
C PRO A 255 1.83 0.29 10.84
N HIS A 256 2.05 -0.10 9.59
CA HIS A 256 3.17 0.33 8.75
C HIS A 256 2.64 0.82 7.39
N ILE A 257 2.85 2.09 7.03
CA ILE A 257 2.37 2.66 5.75
C ILE A 257 3.50 2.87 4.74
N PHE A 258 3.23 2.66 3.45
CA PHE A 258 4.14 3.01 2.35
C PHE A 258 3.37 3.19 1.03
N TYR A 259 4.02 3.80 0.04
CA TYR A 259 3.49 3.93 -1.32
C TYR A 259 4.01 2.80 -2.21
N PHE A 260 3.13 1.90 -2.65
CA PHE A 260 3.47 0.87 -3.63
C PHE A 260 3.40 1.46 -5.04
N ALA A 261 4.51 2.04 -5.49
CA ALA A 261 4.62 2.77 -6.75
C ALA A 261 4.13 1.97 -7.98
N PRO A 262 4.35 0.64 -8.12
CA PRO A 262 3.85 -0.11 -9.29
C PRO A 262 2.33 -0.19 -9.43
N GLN A 263 1.55 0.17 -8.40
CA GLN A 263 0.08 0.24 -8.46
C GLN A 263 -0.47 1.65 -8.22
N ASN A 264 0.38 2.64 -7.97
CA ASN A 264 0.01 3.98 -7.53
C ASN A 264 -0.94 4.01 -6.31
N LEU A 265 -0.72 3.09 -5.36
CA LEU A 265 -1.53 2.97 -4.15
C LEU A 265 -0.65 3.05 -2.90
N TRP A 266 -1.16 3.76 -1.90
CA TRP A 266 -0.69 3.61 -0.54
C TRP A 266 -1.20 2.29 0.02
N TYR A 267 -0.34 1.61 0.76
CA TYR A 267 -0.65 0.42 1.55
C TYR A 267 -0.45 0.77 3.02
N MET A 268 -1.35 0.29 3.87
CA MET A 268 -1.15 0.17 5.31
C MET A 268 -1.15 -1.31 5.63
N VAL A 269 -0.08 -1.79 6.26
CA VAL A 269 0.05 -3.14 6.81
C VAL A 269 -0.21 -3.08 8.31
N TYR A 270 -0.90 -4.07 8.87
CA TYR A 270 -1.23 -4.17 10.29
C TYR A 270 -1.66 -5.61 10.65
N GLN A 271 -1.74 -5.94 11.95
CA GLN A 271 -2.21 -7.27 12.39
C GLN A 271 -3.72 -7.30 12.67
N THR A 272 -4.40 -8.35 12.18
CA THR A 272 -5.73 -8.78 12.69
C THR A 272 -5.72 -10.30 12.94
N PRO A 273 -5.01 -10.73 14.00
CA PRO A 273 -4.10 -11.88 14.04
C PRO A 273 -3.25 -12.23 12.80
N LEU A 274 -3.82 -12.18 11.60
CA LEU A 274 -3.11 -12.42 10.34
C LEU A 274 -2.48 -11.11 9.81
N PRO A 275 -1.43 -11.21 8.97
CA PRO A 275 -0.88 -10.07 8.25
C PRO A 275 -1.92 -9.49 7.30
N THR A 276 -2.35 -8.27 7.60
CA THR A 276 -3.50 -7.62 6.98
C THR A 276 -3.05 -6.32 6.32
N TYR A 277 -3.76 -5.91 5.26
CA TYR A 277 -3.62 -4.60 4.66
C TYR A 277 -4.95 -3.94 4.32
N SER A 278 -4.88 -2.62 4.19
CA SER A 278 -5.81 -1.80 3.42
C SER A 278 -5.03 -0.93 2.44
N THR A 279 -5.65 -0.52 1.34
CA THR A 279 -5.05 0.42 0.38
C THR A 279 -5.73 1.78 0.41
N SER A 280 -5.06 2.83 -0.05
CA SER A 280 -5.63 4.17 -0.24
C SER A 280 -4.97 4.87 -1.43
N THR A 281 -5.66 5.84 -2.02
CA THR A 281 -5.06 6.78 -2.99
C THR A 281 -4.37 7.96 -2.31
N ASP A 282 -4.69 8.24 -1.04
CA ASP A 282 -4.21 9.40 -0.27
C ASP A 282 -4.07 9.02 1.23
N PRO A 283 -2.88 9.11 1.83
CA PRO A 283 -2.64 8.79 3.24
C PRO A 283 -2.95 9.97 4.18
N SER A 284 -3.28 11.15 3.63
CA SER A 284 -3.77 12.31 4.38
C SER A 284 -5.30 12.33 4.50
N ASN A 285 -6.00 11.53 3.69
CA ASN A 285 -7.42 11.23 3.85
C ASN A 285 -7.63 9.82 4.46
N PRO A 286 -7.81 9.68 5.78
CA PRO A 286 -8.04 8.36 6.38
C PRO A 286 -9.32 7.68 5.87
N ARG A 287 -10.30 8.42 5.33
CA ARG A 287 -11.54 7.82 4.81
C ARG A 287 -11.37 7.03 3.50
N SER A 288 -10.25 7.19 2.80
CA SER A 288 -9.96 6.43 1.56
C SER A 288 -9.19 5.13 1.78
N TRP A 289 -8.98 4.69 3.03
CA TRP A 289 -8.53 3.31 3.29
C TRP A 289 -9.63 2.29 2.95
N THR A 290 -9.27 1.21 2.23
CA THR A 290 -10.21 0.12 1.90
C THR A 290 -10.64 -0.69 3.12
N THR A 291 -11.58 -1.61 2.93
CA THR A 291 -11.80 -2.70 3.89
C THR A 291 -10.55 -3.59 4.01
N PRO A 292 -10.35 -4.27 5.16
CA PRO A 292 -9.19 -5.12 5.39
C PRO A 292 -9.11 -6.34 4.46
N ARG A 293 -7.91 -6.70 4.03
CA ARG A 293 -7.59 -7.93 3.28
C ARG A 293 -6.30 -8.56 3.80
N ASN A 294 -6.19 -9.88 3.80
CA ASN A 294 -4.99 -10.56 4.34
C ASN A 294 -3.95 -10.83 3.24
N PHE A 295 -2.66 -10.71 3.58
CA PHE A 295 -1.54 -11.15 2.74
C PHE A 295 -1.41 -12.68 2.71
N ILE A 296 -1.68 -13.32 3.85
CA ILE A 296 -1.56 -14.77 4.06
C ILE A 296 -2.84 -15.23 4.79
N GLY A 297 -3.48 -16.30 4.29
CA GLY A 297 -4.78 -16.77 4.79
C GLY A 297 -4.75 -17.54 6.11
N SER A 298 -3.58 -17.96 6.57
CA SER A 298 -3.37 -18.74 7.81
C SER A 298 -1.96 -18.54 8.35
N GLU A 299 -1.76 -18.76 9.64
CA GLU A 299 -0.42 -18.73 10.25
C GLU A 299 0.48 -19.84 9.65
N PRO A 300 1.69 -19.53 9.15
CA PRO A 300 2.60 -20.52 8.61
C PRO A 300 3.07 -21.50 9.68
N ALA A 301 3.14 -22.79 9.35
CA ALA A 301 3.49 -23.86 10.30
C ALA A 301 4.82 -23.62 11.04
N ILE A 302 5.81 -23.00 10.39
CA ILE A 302 7.10 -22.64 11.02
C ILE A 302 6.93 -21.62 12.17
N VAL A 303 5.94 -20.73 12.11
CA VAL A 303 5.62 -19.79 13.19
C VAL A 303 4.92 -20.54 14.32
N THR A 304 3.88 -21.32 13.99
CA THR A 304 3.12 -22.12 14.97
C THR A 304 4.00 -23.08 15.77
N GLN A 305 5.06 -23.61 15.14
CA GLN A 305 6.01 -24.53 15.77
C GLN A 305 7.02 -23.85 16.71
N ASN A 306 7.33 -22.57 16.54
CA ASN A 306 8.44 -21.89 17.23
C ASN A 306 8.00 -20.75 18.17
N LYS A 307 6.80 -20.18 18.00
CA LYS A 307 6.30 -19.07 18.86
C LYS A 307 6.00 -19.45 20.32
N GLY A 308 5.84 -20.74 20.63
CA GLY A 308 5.47 -21.20 21.97
C GLY A 308 4.16 -20.58 22.46
N SER A 309 4.23 -19.71 23.47
CA SER A 309 3.09 -18.97 24.04
C SER A 309 2.96 -17.52 23.55
N GLY A 310 3.83 -17.08 22.62
CA GLY A 310 3.76 -15.77 21.98
C GLY A 310 2.74 -15.69 20.85
N SER A 311 2.69 -14.52 20.18
CA SER A 311 1.72 -14.21 19.12
C SER A 311 2.41 -13.77 17.84
N TRP A 312 1.86 -14.10 16.66
CA TRP A 312 2.41 -13.66 15.37
C TRP A 312 2.03 -12.20 15.10
N LEU A 313 3.00 -11.29 15.07
CA LEU A 313 2.75 -9.84 15.11
C LEU A 313 3.86 -8.98 14.46
N ASP A 314 3.64 -7.66 14.48
CA ASP A 314 4.53 -6.59 14.03
C ASP A 314 4.98 -6.79 12.57
N PHE A 315 3.97 -6.74 11.69
CA PHE A 315 4.07 -6.99 10.27
C PHE A 315 4.72 -5.83 9.51
N TRP A 316 5.99 -5.98 9.15
CA TRP A 316 6.73 -4.99 8.37
C TRP A 316 6.86 -5.41 6.90
N MET A 317 6.78 -4.44 5.99
CA MET A 317 6.87 -4.68 4.54
C MET A 317 8.03 -3.89 3.93
N ILE A 318 8.80 -4.54 3.06
CA ILE A 318 9.83 -3.89 2.25
C ILE A 318 10.06 -4.69 0.97
N CYS A 319 10.36 -4.04 -0.15
CA CYS A 319 10.64 -4.68 -1.42
C CYS A 319 12.02 -4.29 -1.98
N ASP A 320 12.68 -5.22 -2.67
CA ASP A 320 13.76 -4.92 -3.60
C ASP A 320 13.20 -4.73 -5.03
N SER A 321 14.04 -4.78 -6.07
CA SER A 321 13.59 -4.62 -7.47
C SER A 321 12.83 -5.82 -8.05
N ALA A 322 12.86 -6.98 -7.38
CA ALA A 322 12.28 -8.25 -7.87
C ALA A 322 11.23 -8.83 -6.92
N ASN A 323 11.35 -8.63 -5.61
CA ASN A 323 10.52 -9.26 -4.58
C ASN A 323 10.06 -8.27 -3.50
N CYS A 324 8.92 -8.57 -2.89
CA CYS A 324 8.44 -7.96 -1.66
C CYS A 324 8.51 -8.96 -0.51
N TYR A 325 8.86 -8.47 0.67
CA TYR A 325 9.16 -9.26 1.85
C TYR A 325 8.33 -8.79 3.04
N LEU A 326 7.60 -9.73 3.63
CA LEU A 326 6.81 -9.54 4.84
C LEU A 326 7.62 -10.10 6.02
N PHE A 327 8.11 -9.21 6.88
CA PHE A 327 8.75 -9.54 8.14
C PHE A 327 7.73 -9.54 9.29
N SER A 328 8.01 -10.29 10.35
CA SER A 328 7.14 -10.42 11.53
C SER A 328 7.89 -11.02 12.72
N SER A 329 7.48 -10.67 13.95
CA SER A 329 7.97 -11.27 15.20
C SER A 329 6.98 -12.29 15.80
N ASP A 330 7.37 -12.94 16.91
CA ASP A 330 6.54 -13.91 17.63
C ASP A 330 6.54 -13.83 19.17
N ASP A 331 7.04 -12.76 19.79
CA ASP A 331 7.32 -12.62 21.23
C ASP A 331 8.27 -13.69 21.82
N ASN A 332 8.84 -14.58 21.00
CA ASN A 332 9.55 -15.79 21.43
C ASN A 332 10.96 -15.93 20.85
N GLY A 333 11.52 -14.86 20.28
CA GLY A 333 12.92 -14.79 19.87
C GLY A 333 13.18 -14.98 18.38
N HIS A 334 12.15 -15.02 17.54
CA HIS A 334 12.29 -15.24 16.09
C HIS A 334 11.78 -14.05 15.27
N ILE A 335 12.58 -13.62 14.29
CA ILE A 335 12.11 -12.78 13.20
C ILE A 335 11.89 -13.68 11.98
N TYR A 336 10.66 -13.74 11.49
CA TYR A 336 10.32 -14.47 10.27
C TYR A 336 10.36 -13.53 9.06
N ARG A 337 10.53 -14.11 7.89
CA ARG A 337 10.41 -13.45 6.58
C ARG A 337 9.65 -14.35 5.62
N SER A 338 8.51 -13.88 5.13
CA SER A 338 7.84 -14.44 3.94
C SER A 338 8.16 -13.57 2.72
N GLN A 339 8.02 -14.11 1.52
CA GLN A 339 8.30 -13.38 0.27
C GLN A 339 7.26 -13.62 -0.82
N THR A 340 7.13 -12.64 -1.72
CA THR A 340 6.46 -12.77 -3.00
C THR A 340 7.16 -11.93 -4.07
N THR A 341 6.82 -12.11 -5.35
CA THR A 341 7.42 -11.28 -6.43
C THR A 341 6.78 -9.89 -6.45
N MET A 342 7.53 -8.89 -6.93
CA MET A 342 7.04 -7.52 -7.16
C MET A 342 5.77 -7.48 -8.04
N ALA A 343 5.65 -8.42 -9.00
CA ALA A 343 4.48 -8.54 -9.87
C ALA A 343 3.28 -9.26 -9.23
N SER A 344 3.51 -10.10 -8.22
CA SER A 344 2.48 -10.85 -7.49
C SER A 344 1.82 -10.03 -6.38
N PHE A 345 2.57 -9.10 -5.78
CA PHE A 345 2.16 -8.27 -4.64
C PHE A 345 0.78 -7.61 -4.88
N PRO A 346 -0.13 -7.60 -3.88
CA PRO A 346 0.01 -8.06 -2.49
C PRO A 346 -0.27 -9.57 -2.28
N ASN A 347 -0.37 -10.36 -3.35
CA ASN A 347 -0.76 -11.77 -3.29
C ASN A 347 0.47 -12.68 -3.33
N GLY A 348 0.29 -13.97 -3.03
CA GLY A 348 1.31 -15.00 -3.25
C GLY A 348 2.48 -14.95 -2.27
N PHE A 349 2.30 -14.43 -1.06
CA PHE A 349 3.27 -14.53 0.01
C PHE A 349 3.41 -15.98 0.49
N GLY A 350 4.64 -16.47 0.53
CA GLY A 350 5.00 -17.80 0.99
C GLY A 350 6.50 -17.90 1.29
N ASN A 351 7.03 -19.12 1.29
CA ASN A 351 8.43 -19.40 1.66
C ASN A 351 8.83 -18.72 2.97
N THR A 352 7.98 -18.83 4.00
CA THR A 352 8.24 -18.27 5.32
C THR A 352 9.44 -18.98 5.96
N VAL A 353 10.49 -18.23 6.24
CA VAL A 353 11.70 -18.70 6.92
C VAL A 353 11.92 -17.90 8.19
N ILE A 354 12.62 -18.48 9.17
CA ILE A 354 13.24 -17.71 10.25
C ILE A 354 14.44 -16.98 9.61
N ALA A 355 14.42 -15.65 9.64
CA ALA A 355 15.46 -14.78 9.08
C ALA A 355 16.52 -14.40 10.13
N LEU A 356 16.14 -14.39 11.41
CA LEU A 356 17.03 -14.19 12.56
C LEU A 356 16.39 -14.84 13.81
N GLN A 357 17.21 -15.38 14.72
CA GLN A 357 16.75 -15.95 15.98
C GLN A 357 17.75 -15.76 17.12
N ASP A 358 17.26 -15.72 18.36
CA ASP A 358 18.05 -15.58 19.59
C ASP A 358 17.37 -16.40 20.70
N SER A 359 18.13 -17.25 21.41
CA SER A 359 17.54 -18.20 22.37
C SER A 359 17.00 -17.53 23.64
N ASN A 360 17.39 -16.29 23.90
CA ASN A 360 16.66 -15.42 24.83
C ASN A 360 15.66 -14.58 24.03
N ARG A 361 14.36 -14.89 24.14
CA ARG A 361 13.29 -14.14 23.47
C ARG A 361 13.34 -12.63 23.69
N PHE A 362 13.83 -12.18 24.86
CA PHE A 362 13.95 -10.76 25.17
C PHE A 362 15.03 -10.05 24.36
N ASN A 363 15.95 -10.78 23.72
CA ASN A 363 16.94 -10.21 22.80
C ASN A 363 16.36 -9.94 21.40
N LEU A 364 15.24 -10.57 21.00
CA LEU A 364 14.54 -10.34 19.72
C LEU A 364 13.03 -10.47 19.96
N PHE A 365 12.43 -9.45 20.57
CA PHE A 365 11.10 -9.58 21.16
C PHE A 365 9.97 -9.22 20.18
N GLU A 366 9.82 -7.93 19.87
CA GLU A 366 8.81 -7.39 18.94
C GLU A 366 9.38 -6.17 18.17
N GLY A 367 8.55 -5.33 17.56
CA GLY A 367 8.94 -4.00 17.07
C GLY A 367 9.86 -3.99 15.84
N SER A 368 9.76 -5.00 14.97
CA SER A 368 10.58 -5.16 13.77
C SER A 368 10.41 -4.02 12.76
N ALA A 369 11.51 -3.43 12.29
CA ALA A 369 11.48 -2.48 11.18
C ALA A 369 12.69 -2.63 10.25
N VAL A 370 12.48 -2.67 8.93
CA VAL A 370 13.51 -2.97 7.92
C VAL A 370 13.57 -1.88 6.84
N TYR A 371 14.77 -1.35 6.58
CA TYR A 371 14.99 -0.18 5.73
C TYR A 371 16.06 -0.43 4.67
N LYS A 372 15.90 0.19 3.49
CA LYS A 372 16.93 0.25 2.44
C LYS A 372 17.89 1.41 2.72
N VAL A 373 19.15 1.12 3.04
CA VAL A 373 20.14 2.16 3.43
C VAL A 373 20.75 2.78 2.18
N GLY A 374 20.63 4.10 2.02
CA GLY A 374 21.28 4.87 0.95
C GLY A 374 21.05 4.31 -0.46
N SER A 375 22.03 4.45 -1.35
CA SER A 375 21.99 3.94 -2.73
C SER A 375 22.62 2.55 -2.93
N GLY A 376 23.57 2.13 -2.08
CA GLY A 376 24.27 0.85 -2.21
C GLY A 376 23.46 -0.37 -1.75
N ASN A 377 23.99 -1.59 -1.93
CA ASN A 377 23.33 -2.83 -1.48
C ASN A 377 23.55 -3.07 0.03
N GLN A 378 22.89 -2.25 0.86
CA GLN A 378 22.81 -2.41 2.31
C GLN A 378 21.37 -2.19 2.80
N TYR A 379 20.97 -3.00 3.76
CA TYR A 379 19.71 -2.91 4.50
C TYR A 379 20.00 -2.86 6.01
N LEU A 380 19.14 -2.14 6.73
CA LEU A 380 19.14 -2.03 8.19
C LEU A 380 17.88 -2.73 8.71
N LEU A 381 18.03 -3.63 9.67
CA LEU A 381 16.94 -4.17 10.46
C LEU A 381 17.08 -3.63 11.89
N LEU A 382 15.98 -3.11 12.43
CA LEU A 382 15.80 -2.79 13.83
C LEU A 382 14.89 -3.85 14.46
N GLN A 383 15.19 -4.24 15.70
CA GLN A 383 14.35 -5.12 16.50
C GLN A 383 14.29 -4.59 17.93
N GLU A 384 13.10 -4.59 18.53
CA GLU A 384 12.93 -4.24 19.93
C GLU A 384 13.35 -5.42 20.83
N ALA A 385 14.01 -5.08 21.92
CA ALA A 385 14.50 -5.97 22.95
C ALA A 385 14.11 -5.46 24.34
N ILE A 386 14.05 -6.36 25.31
CA ILE A 386 13.88 -6.04 26.73
C ILE A 386 15.23 -6.26 27.41
N GLY A 387 15.79 -5.20 27.99
CA GLY A 387 17.11 -5.21 28.59
C GLY A 387 17.17 -5.94 29.93
N SER A 388 18.39 -6.14 30.43
CA SER A 388 18.65 -6.70 31.77
C SER A 388 18.05 -5.88 32.93
N ASP A 389 17.72 -4.61 32.71
CA ASP A 389 16.98 -3.73 33.63
C ASP A 389 15.46 -3.72 33.40
N GLY A 390 14.95 -4.63 32.57
CA GLY A 390 13.53 -4.76 32.22
C GLY A 390 13.00 -3.68 31.26
N LYS A 391 13.88 -2.83 30.70
CA LYS A 391 13.47 -1.68 29.88
C LYS A 391 13.56 -1.94 28.39
N ARG A 392 12.64 -1.34 27.63
CA ARG A 392 12.56 -1.46 26.17
C ARG A 392 13.70 -0.70 25.49
N TRP A 393 14.37 -1.35 24.53
CA TRP A 393 15.48 -0.78 23.77
C TRP A 393 15.60 -1.42 22.39
N TYR A 394 16.32 -0.78 21.48
CA TYR A 394 16.51 -1.26 20.12
C TYR A 394 17.90 -1.85 19.86
N ARG A 395 17.92 -3.05 19.28
CA ARG A 395 19.07 -3.65 18.59
C ARG A 395 19.02 -3.29 17.11
N SER A 396 20.17 -3.24 16.44
CA SER A 396 20.23 -3.19 14.98
C SER A 396 21.13 -4.25 14.35
N PHE A 397 20.75 -4.65 13.13
CA PHE A 397 21.42 -5.65 12.31
C PHE A 397 21.50 -5.12 10.87
N THR A 398 22.46 -5.63 10.08
CA THR A 398 22.60 -5.25 8.67
C THR A 398 22.73 -6.47 7.77
N SER A 399 22.28 -6.32 6.52
CA SER A 399 22.51 -7.31 5.46
C SER A 399 22.71 -6.62 4.11
N SER A 400 23.30 -7.33 3.15
CA SER A 400 23.40 -6.90 1.75
C SER A 400 22.18 -7.29 0.90
N SER A 401 21.28 -8.12 1.45
CA SER A 401 20.05 -8.56 0.79
C SER A 401 18.94 -8.78 1.81
N LEU A 402 17.70 -8.43 1.46
CA LEU A 402 16.52 -8.72 2.28
C LEU A 402 16.28 -10.22 2.48
N ALA A 403 16.78 -11.06 1.57
CA ALA A 403 16.75 -12.51 1.67
C ALA A 403 18.01 -13.12 2.29
N GLY A 404 19.03 -12.31 2.61
CA GLY A 404 20.33 -12.76 3.12
C GLY A 404 20.38 -12.91 4.65
N SER A 405 21.56 -13.33 5.14
CA SER A 405 21.86 -13.39 6.57
C SER A 405 21.97 -11.99 7.17
N TRP A 406 21.52 -11.83 8.42
CA TRP A 406 21.57 -10.56 9.16
C TRP A 406 22.71 -10.56 10.19
N THR A 407 23.64 -9.62 10.04
CA THR A 407 24.81 -9.48 10.92
C THR A 407 24.54 -8.43 12.01
N PRO A 408 24.83 -8.70 13.29
CA PRO A 408 24.73 -7.71 14.37
C PRO A 408 25.50 -6.42 14.07
N HIS A 409 24.90 -5.26 14.38
CA HIS A 409 25.50 -3.94 14.16
C HIS A 409 25.56 -3.15 15.47
N LEU A 410 24.44 -2.61 15.96
CA LEU A 410 24.33 -1.97 17.28
C LEU A 410 23.39 -2.79 18.16
N ALA A 411 23.87 -3.98 18.55
CA ALA A 411 23.03 -5.09 19.02
C ALA A 411 23.29 -5.55 20.47
N THR A 412 23.99 -4.74 21.28
CA THR A 412 24.28 -5.03 22.69
C THR A 412 23.89 -3.85 23.58
N GLU A 413 23.59 -4.08 24.86
CA GLU A 413 23.21 -2.99 25.78
C GLU A 413 24.33 -1.94 25.96
N ALA A 414 25.59 -2.32 25.71
CA ALA A 414 26.75 -1.43 25.75
C ALA A 414 26.98 -0.62 24.46
N ASN A 415 26.53 -1.13 23.30
CA ASN A 415 26.49 -0.38 22.04
C ASN A 415 25.13 -0.61 21.32
N PRO A 416 24.05 0.03 21.83
CA PRO A 416 22.69 -0.17 21.34
C PRO A 416 22.36 0.76 20.19
N PHE A 417 21.30 0.45 19.42
CA PHE A 417 20.76 1.41 18.46
C PHE A 417 20.12 2.59 19.21
N ALA A 418 19.14 2.32 20.08
CA ALA A 418 18.53 3.31 20.98
C ALA A 418 18.22 2.69 22.35
N ARG A 419 18.78 3.27 23.43
CA ARG A 419 18.61 2.85 24.83
C ARG A 419 18.92 4.03 25.76
N SER A 420 18.46 3.98 27.02
CA SER A 420 18.68 5.01 28.04
C SER A 420 20.14 5.44 28.32
N ASN A 421 21.14 4.67 27.89
CA ASN A 421 22.57 5.01 28.00
C ASN A 421 23.16 5.69 26.72
N ASN A 422 22.42 5.75 25.61
CA ASN A 422 22.83 6.52 24.42
C ASN A 422 21.85 7.64 24.01
N VAL A 423 20.74 7.80 24.74
CA VAL A 423 19.77 8.90 24.59
C VAL A 423 19.95 9.95 25.70
N THR A 424 20.09 11.22 25.33
CA THR A 424 19.95 12.37 26.24
C THR A 424 18.59 13.05 26.04
N PHE A 425 18.20 13.94 26.95
CA PHE A 425 17.01 14.79 26.83
C PHE A 425 17.42 16.25 26.95
N SER A 426 16.74 17.16 26.24
CA SER A 426 16.93 18.61 26.39
C SER A 426 16.24 19.21 27.62
N GLY A 427 15.43 18.40 28.31
CA GLY A 427 14.80 18.70 29.59
C GLY A 427 14.70 17.43 30.44
N THR A 428 13.68 17.32 31.29
CA THR A 428 13.47 16.13 32.14
C THR A 428 13.32 14.86 31.31
N ALA A 429 14.10 13.82 31.66
CA ALA A 429 13.96 12.48 31.10
C ALA A 429 12.61 11.87 31.50
N TRP A 430 11.69 11.74 30.54
CA TRP A 430 10.30 11.33 30.78
C TRP A 430 10.04 9.83 30.55
N THR A 431 11.04 9.11 30.02
CA THR A 431 10.98 7.65 29.77
C THR A 431 12.36 7.02 29.92
N ARG A 432 12.39 5.74 30.32
CA ARG A 432 13.55 4.84 30.20
C ARG A 432 13.39 3.82 29.08
N ASP A 433 12.19 3.72 28.54
CA ASP A 433 11.74 2.77 27.53
C ASP A 433 11.75 3.46 26.15
N PHE A 434 12.45 2.86 25.20
CA PHE A 434 12.53 3.29 23.80
C PHE A 434 12.00 2.15 22.93
N SER A 435 10.67 2.13 22.78
CA SER A 435 9.88 1.03 22.24
C SER A 435 9.24 1.39 20.88
N HIS A 436 8.60 0.40 20.24
CA HIS A 436 8.01 0.36 18.90
C HIS A 436 7.90 1.72 18.19
N GLY A 437 8.67 1.86 17.12
CA GLY A 437 8.81 3.10 16.38
C GLY A 437 9.37 2.95 14.97
N GLU A 438 9.35 4.04 14.22
CA GLU A 438 9.82 4.12 12.84
C GLU A 438 10.87 5.24 12.64
N LEU A 439 11.90 4.96 11.84
CA LEU A 439 12.84 5.99 11.37
C LEU A 439 12.19 6.89 10.33
N ILE A 440 12.45 8.19 10.43
CA ILE A 440 12.03 9.17 9.43
C ILE A 440 12.74 8.86 8.10
N ARG A 441 11.97 8.29 7.16
CA ARG A 441 12.44 7.82 5.86
C ARG A 441 12.91 8.97 4.95
N ALA A 442 13.79 8.62 4.01
CA ALA A 442 14.23 9.49 2.92
C ALA A 442 13.20 9.59 1.77
N GLY A 443 12.21 8.69 1.75
CA GLY A 443 11.16 8.59 0.74
C GLY A 443 10.10 7.60 1.18
N ASN A 444 8.91 7.67 0.59
CA ASN A 444 7.74 6.97 1.12
C ASN A 444 7.44 5.62 0.44
N ASP A 445 8.24 5.20 -0.54
CA ASP A 445 7.91 4.06 -1.40
C ASP A 445 8.17 2.68 -0.77
N GLN A 446 7.80 1.61 -1.47
CA GLN A 446 7.93 0.23 -1.02
C GLN A 446 9.36 -0.26 -0.78
N THR A 447 10.40 0.50 -1.17
CA THR A 447 11.78 0.18 -0.81
C THR A 447 12.14 0.63 0.60
N VAL A 448 11.28 1.42 1.26
CA VAL A 448 11.47 1.97 2.61
C VAL A 448 12.88 2.61 2.76
N PRO A 449 13.22 3.61 1.93
CA PRO A 449 14.56 4.16 1.85
C PRO A 449 14.90 4.99 3.10
N LEU A 450 16.08 4.76 3.65
CA LEU A 450 16.63 5.44 4.83
C LEU A 450 17.85 6.28 4.43
N ASN A 451 17.87 7.52 4.91
CA ASN A 451 19.07 8.33 4.97
C ASN A 451 19.85 7.95 6.25
N PRO A 452 21.08 7.43 6.17
CA PRO A 452 21.91 7.16 7.35
C PRO A 452 22.46 8.44 8.00
N CYS A 453 22.34 9.59 7.32
CA CYS A 453 22.69 10.92 7.82
C CYS A 453 21.53 11.54 8.62
N GLN A 454 21.86 12.24 9.70
CA GLN A 454 20.93 13.00 10.57
C GLN A 454 19.64 12.23 10.92
N MET A 455 19.79 10.96 11.30
CA MET A 455 18.64 10.08 11.55
C MET A 455 17.73 10.64 12.64
N ARG A 456 16.43 10.38 12.48
CA ARG A 456 15.40 10.68 13.47
C ARG A 456 14.49 9.46 13.64
N PHE A 457 14.15 9.12 14.88
CA PHE A 457 13.37 7.94 15.22
C PHE A 457 12.12 8.33 16.02
N LEU A 458 10.94 8.12 15.45
CA LEU A 458 9.66 8.34 16.11
C LEU A 458 9.32 7.10 16.92
N TYR A 459 9.14 7.21 18.23
CA TYR A 459 9.12 6.06 19.14
C TYR A 459 8.06 6.18 20.23
N GLN A 460 7.72 5.07 20.88
CA GLN A 460 6.87 5.06 22.07
C GLN A 460 7.68 4.95 23.37
N GLY A 461 7.35 5.81 24.33
CA GLY A 461 7.89 5.79 25.69
C GLY A 461 6.79 5.96 26.73
N MET A 462 7.11 5.77 28.01
CA MET A 462 6.17 5.95 29.12
C MET A 462 6.92 6.39 30.39
N ASP A 463 6.18 6.89 31.40
CA ASP A 463 6.74 7.18 32.72
C ASP A 463 7.49 5.93 33.26
N PRO A 464 8.77 6.04 33.68
CA PRO A 464 9.55 4.89 34.17
C PRO A 464 8.91 4.13 35.34
N ASN A 465 8.02 4.79 36.09
CA ASN A 465 7.29 4.27 37.26
C ASN A 465 5.91 3.67 36.91
N ALA A 466 5.48 3.75 35.65
CA ALA A 466 4.21 3.17 35.22
C ALA A 466 4.20 1.63 35.39
N SER A 467 3.07 1.11 35.85
CA SER A 467 2.87 -0.31 36.16
C SER A 467 1.40 -0.71 36.08
N GLY A 468 1.11 -2.01 36.14
CA GLY A 468 -0.23 -2.59 35.93
C GLY A 468 -0.37 -3.25 34.56
N ASP A 469 -1.62 -3.48 34.13
CA ASP A 469 -1.94 -4.15 32.87
C ASP A 469 -1.26 -3.47 31.66
N TYR A 470 -0.65 -4.25 30.75
CA TYR A 470 0.07 -3.72 29.58
C TYR A 470 -0.77 -2.77 28.71
N ILE A 471 -2.08 -3.05 28.55
CA ILE A 471 -3.03 -2.23 27.80
C ILE A 471 -3.42 -0.90 28.51
N ARG A 472 -3.08 -0.75 29.80
CA ARG A 472 -3.26 0.48 30.59
C ARG A 472 -2.01 1.34 30.68
N LEU A 473 -0.85 0.83 30.25
CA LEU A 473 0.41 1.57 30.33
C LEU A 473 0.34 2.86 29.50
N PRO A 474 0.76 4.02 30.06
CA PRO A 474 0.50 5.33 29.48
C PRO A 474 1.54 5.68 28.39
N TRP A 475 1.63 4.87 27.34
CA TRP A 475 2.55 5.12 26.22
C TRP A 475 2.23 6.43 25.48
N ARG A 476 3.28 7.17 25.11
CA ARG A 476 3.23 8.49 24.47
C ARG A 476 4.26 8.56 23.34
N MET A 477 4.05 9.50 22.41
CA MET A 477 4.92 9.69 21.25
C MET A 477 6.12 10.57 21.61
N GLY A 478 7.33 10.14 21.22
CA GLY A 478 8.56 10.94 21.29
C GLY A 478 9.37 10.85 20.00
N LEU A 479 10.31 11.78 19.81
CA LEU A 479 11.22 11.79 18.66
C LEU A 479 12.67 11.85 19.14
N LEU A 480 13.47 10.86 18.77
CA LEU A 480 14.92 10.92 18.87
C LEU A 480 15.50 11.63 17.64
N THR A 481 16.52 12.45 17.84
CA THR A 481 17.34 13.06 16.78
C THR A 481 18.81 12.73 17.01
N GLN A 482 19.49 12.21 15.99
CA GLN A 482 20.89 11.79 16.09
C GLN A 482 21.82 12.98 16.34
N THR A 483 22.66 12.90 17.37
CA THR A 483 23.58 13.97 17.77
C THR A 483 25.03 13.73 17.36
N ASN A 484 25.39 12.50 16.99
CA ASN A 484 26.69 12.17 16.37
C ASN A 484 26.60 12.06 14.84
N SER A 485 25.94 13.06 14.24
CA SER A 485 25.92 13.38 12.81
C SER A 485 27.32 13.45 12.17
N THR A 486 27.83 12.43 11.47
CA THR A 486 29.00 12.57 10.57
C THR A 486 28.61 13.11 9.20
N CYS A 487 27.33 12.95 8.85
CA CYS A 487 26.57 13.73 7.89
C CYS A 487 25.21 14.07 8.53
#